data_AF-A0A365U2L7-F1
#
_entry.id   AF-A0A365U2L7-F1
#
_cell.length_a   1.000
_cell.length_b   1.000
_cell.length_c   1.000
_cell.angle_alpha   90.00
_cell.angle_beta   90.00
_cell.angle_gamma   90.00
#
_symmetry.space_group_name_H-M   'P 1'
#
loop_
_entity.id
_entity.type
_entity.pdbx_description
1 polymer ?
#
loop_
_entity_poly.entity_id
_entity_poly.type
_entity_poly.pdbx_seq_one_letter_code
_entity_poly.pdbx_strand_id
1 'polypeptide(L)'
;MIKRWYSRDREVVEEESRGFDSYDLRLGDLMRGERATLGKSLLDVERELKIKAGYIAAIENADPDAFDTPGFIPGYVRSYARYLEMDPDRAYATFCAESGFSTAHGMSSAASSARNAERTAPRVPRERRTDDPLLSPNTPFAPESESVLSRIEPGAVGSALVLVALIGAIGYGGWSVLTQVQKVQITPVENTPDVLADLDPLAGAGTETDDPVNVNGTERFTVAGGGRLDRLYRPEALDVPVLVARDAPISTLDPARMGTLRPDMAEAAQPAVPTTVTEPEEPSDPPKPQVVEEPAPGVRMVAVRPAWVRVRAADGTVIFEGVMNGGDSFEVPVTEEPPTLRVGDSGSIYFAVNGKHYGPVGDRGSVTSGVALTSEALTDSYAVADLSRDEDLSRYVAQLDSTDAPAE
;
A
#
# COMPACT_ATOMS: atom_id res chain seq x y z
N MET A 1 -61.36 59.43 -6.32
CA MET A 1 -60.54 58.26 -6.69
C MET A 1 -59.22 58.36 -5.92
N ILE A 2 -59.11 57.72 -4.76
CA ILE A 2 -57.92 57.82 -3.89
C ILE A 2 -57.49 56.40 -3.55
N LYS A 3 -56.34 55.98 -4.08
CA LYS A 3 -55.76 54.64 -3.89
C LYS A 3 -55.14 54.56 -2.51
N ARG A 4 -55.56 53.57 -1.72
CA ARG A 4 -55.06 53.25 -0.39
C ARG A 4 -53.86 52.31 -0.54
N TRP A 5 -52.67 52.76 -0.16
CA TRP A 5 -51.45 51.94 -0.14
C TRP A 5 -51.42 51.16 1.18
N TYR A 6 -51.33 49.84 1.10
CA TYR A 6 -51.14 48.97 2.27
C TYR A 6 -49.64 48.94 2.59
N SER A 7 -49.23 49.51 3.73
CA SER A 7 -47.91 49.29 4.31
C SER A 7 -47.94 47.93 5.00
N ARG A 8 -47.00 47.03 4.67
CA ARG A 8 -46.74 45.83 5.48
C ARG A 8 -45.84 46.27 6.62
N ASP A 9 -46.32 46.15 7.85
CA ASP A 9 -45.46 46.18 9.03
C ASP A 9 -44.46 45.03 8.92
N ARG A 10 -43.19 45.39 8.86
CA ARG A 10 -42.07 44.45 8.97
C ARG A 10 -41.83 44.31 10.47
N GLU A 11 -42.23 43.17 11.02
CA GLU A 11 -41.91 42.80 12.39
C GLU A 11 -40.38 42.65 12.48
N VAL A 12 -39.73 43.63 13.12
CA VAL A 12 -38.29 43.59 13.38
C VAL A 12 -38.10 42.71 14.60
N VAL A 13 -37.70 41.46 14.35
CA VAL A 13 -37.22 40.56 15.41
C VAL A 13 -35.86 41.11 15.84
N GLU A 14 -35.78 41.68 17.05
CA GLU A 14 -34.50 42.02 17.67
C GLU A 14 -33.72 40.73 17.94
N GLU A 15 -32.74 40.44 17.09
CA GLU A 15 -31.77 39.37 17.33
C GLU A 15 -30.81 39.81 18.44
N GLU A 16 -31.07 39.35 19.67
CA GLU A 16 -30.07 39.37 20.73
C GLU A 16 -28.79 38.66 20.24
N SER A 17 -27.63 39.25 20.49
CA SER A 17 -26.34 38.68 20.11
C SER A 17 -26.12 37.34 20.82
N ARG A 18 -26.40 36.26 20.10
CA ARG A 18 -26.20 34.87 20.53
C ARG A 18 -24.73 34.61 20.87
N GLY A 19 -24.46 34.25 22.13
CA GLY A 19 -23.13 33.82 22.57
C GLY A 19 -22.71 32.49 21.95
N PHE A 20 -21.42 32.15 22.00
CA PHE A 20 -20.85 30.94 21.39
C PHE A 20 -21.54 29.65 21.84
N ASP A 21 -22.03 29.60 23.08
CA ASP A 21 -22.69 28.42 23.67
C ASP A 21 -24.16 28.24 23.26
N SER A 22 -24.72 29.16 22.46
CA SER A 22 -26.12 29.09 22.01
C SER A 22 -26.31 28.40 20.65
N TYR A 23 -25.22 27.92 20.04
CA TYR A 23 -25.26 27.16 18.79
C TYR A 23 -25.22 25.66 19.07
N ASP A 24 -26.22 24.92 18.59
CA ASP A 24 -26.20 23.45 18.58
C ASP A 24 -25.13 22.97 17.59
N LEU A 25 -24.04 22.39 18.11
CA LEU A 25 -22.99 21.78 17.30
C LEU A 25 -23.51 20.52 16.63
N ARG A 26 -23.62 20.56 15.30
CA ARG A 26 -24.00 19.40 14.49
C ARG A 26 -22.78 18.52 14.22
N LEU A 27 -23.03 17.24 13.93
CA LEU A 27 -21.98 16.31 13.49
C LEU A 27 -21.21 16.87 12.29
N GLY A 28 -21.93 17.47 11.36
CA GLY A 28 -21.33 18.06 10.15
C GLY A 28 -20.30 19.15 10.45
N ASP A 29 -20.57 20.01 11.44
CA ASP A 29 -19.66 21.07 11.86
C ASP A 29 -18.45 20.50 12.60
N LEU A 30 -18.64 19.45 13.39
CA LEU A 30 -17.55 18.71 14.04
C LEU A 30 -16.62 18.05 13.00
N MET A 31 -17.17 17.30 12.04
CA MET A 31 -16.37 16.63 11.01
C MET A 31 -15.63 17.64 10.13
N ARG A 32 -16.26 18.78 9.82
CA ARG A 32 -15.60 19.88 9.10
C ARG A 32 -14.46 20.50 9.92
N GLY A 33 -14.67 20.68 11.22
CA GLY A 33 -13.67 21.15 12.16
C GLY A 33 -12.46 20.22 12.21
N GLU A 34 -12.68 18.92 12.40
CA GLU A 34 -11.61 17.91 12.43
C GLU A 34 -10.87 17.79 11.08
N ARG A 35 -11.58 17.92 9.96
CA ARG A 35 -10.89 17.98 8.67
C ARG A 35 -10.00 19.22 8.55
N ALA A 36 -10.45 20.35 9.09
CA ALA A 36 -9.70 21.60 9.07
C ALA A 36 -8.49 21.57 10.04
N THR A 37 -8.59 20.90 11.19
CA THR A 37 -7.45 20.70 12.11
C THR A 37 -6.35 19.85 11.46
N LEU A 38 -6.73 18.88 10.63
CA LEU A 38 -5.81 18.11 9.78
C LEU A 38 -5.27 18.89 8.57
N GLY A 39 -5.79 20.09 8.29
CA GLY A 39 -5.39 20.93 7.17
C GLY A 39 -5.75 20.34 5.79
N LYS A 40 -6.78 19.49 5.72
CA LYS A 40 -7.15 18.77 4.49
C LYS A 40 -8.29 19.46 3.74
N SER A 41 -8.14 19.57 2.42
CA SER A 41 -9.27 19.98 1.56
C SER A 41 -10.19 18.80 1.26
N LEU A 42 -11.42 19.06 0.80
CA LEU A 42 -12.34 18.02 0.35
C LEU A 42 -11.76 17.17 -0.80
N LEU A 43 -10.96 17.79 -1.68
CA LEU A 43 -10.28 17.10 -2.78
C LEU A 43 -9.15 16.18 -2.30
N ASP A 44 -8.51 16.53 -1.18
CA ASP A 44 -7.50 15.68 -0.55
C ASP A 44 -8.13 14.44 0.07
N VAL A 45 -9.25 14.63 0.79
CA VAL A 45 -10.03 13.53 1.34
C VAL A 45 -10.55 12.60 0.24
N GLU A 46 -10.99 13.16 -0.90
CA GLU A 46 -11.40 12.35 -2.05
C GLU A 46 -10.26 11.48 -2.58
N ARG A 47 -9.07 12.06 -2.75
CA ARG A 47 -7.91 11.33 -3.26
C ARG A 47 -7.48 10.20 -2.32
N GLU A 48 -7.60 10.41 -1.01
CA GLU A 48 -7.17 9.46 0.03
C GLU A 48 -8.22 8.37 0.28
N LEU A 49 -9.50 8.73 0.42
CA LEU A 49 -10.59 7.78 0.71
C LEU A 49 -11.25 7.17 -0.53
N LYS A 50 -10.97 7.72 -1.72
CA LYS A 50 -11.65 7.34 -2.97
C LYS A 50 -13.17 7.52 -2.92
N ILE A 51 -13.62 8.51 -2.15
CA ILE A 51 -15.02 8.92 -2.04
C ILE A 51 -15.13 10.31 -2.67
N LYS A 52 -16.06 10.50 -3.62
CA LYS A 52 -16.25 11.80 -4.31
C LYS A 52 -16.34 12.95 -3.29
N ALA A 53 -15.66 14.06 -3.51
CA ALA A 53 -15.70 15.23 -2.62
C ALA A 53 -17.12 15.75 -2.38
N GLY A 54 -18.00 15.65 -3.38
CA GLY A 54 -19.42 15.99 -3.25
C GLY A 54 -20.15 15.17 -2.19
N TYR A 55 -19.80 13.89 -2.03
CA TYR A 55 -20.37 13.05 -0.97
C TYR A 55 -19.82 13.39 0.40
N ILE A 56 -18.53 13.73 0.51
CA ILE A 56 -17.97 14.19 1.78
C ILE A 56 -18.63 15.50 2.23
N ALA A 57 -18.86 16.43 1.28
CA ALA A 57 -19.61 17.65 1.55
C ALA A 57 -21.07 17.36 1.96
N ALA A 58 -21.72 16.37 1.35
CA ALA A 58 -23.06 15.93 1.73
C ALA A 58 -23.11 15.36 3.17
N ILE A 59 -22.09 14.59 3.57
CA ILE A 59 -21.95 14.12 4.97
C ILE A 59 -21.82 15.31 5.92
N GLU A 60 -20.97 16.29 5.59
CA GLU A 60 -20.79 17.51 6.41
C GLU A 60 -22.03 18.40 6.47
N ASN A 61 -22.95 18.29 5.52
CA ASN A 61 -24.21 19.04 5.52
C ASN A 61 -25.40 18.22 6.01
N ALA A 62 -25.18 16.97 6.43
CA ALA A 62 -26.22 16.02 6.83
C ALA A 62 -27.33 15.85 5.77
N ASP A 63 -26.97 15.87 4.47
CA ASP A 63 -27.89 15.74 3.34
C ASP A 63 -27.82 14.34 2.73
N PRO A 64 -28.79 13.45 2.99
CA PRO A 64 -28.80 12.08 2.47
C PRO A 64 -29.29 11.99 1.01
N ASP A 65 -29.94 13.02 0.48
CA ASP A 65 -30.52 13.01 -0.87
C ASP A 65 -29.46 13.28 -1.96
N ALA A 66 -28.32 13.87 -1.57
CA ALA A 66 -27.19 14.13 -2.46
C ALA A 66 -26.41 12.87 -2.90
N PHE A 67 -26.74 11.69 -2.36
CA PHE A 67 -26.06 10.44 -2.70
C PHE A 67 -26.79 9.67 -3.80
N ASP A 68 -26.08 9.31 -4.88
CA ASP A 68 -26.65 8.53 -5.99
C ASP A 68 -27.20 7.16 -5.52
N THR A 69 -26.56 6.55 -4.53
CA THR A 69 -26.92 5.23 -4.01
C THR A 69 -26.99 5.23 -2.48
N PRO A 70 -28.20 5.29 -1.89
CA PRO A 70 -28.38 5.39 -0.44
C PRO A 70 -27.78 4.22 0.36
N GLY A 71 -27.65 3.04 -0.25
CA GLY A 71 -27.08 1.86 0.40
C GLY A 71 -25.62 2.00 0.84
N PHE A 72 -24.85 2.90 0.22
CA PHE A 72 -23.44 3.09 0.54
C PHE A 72 -23.17 4.20 1.58
N ILE A 73 -24.17 5.01 1.92
CA ILE A 73 -24.07 6.09 2.92
C ILE A 73 -23.45 5.59 4.25
N PRO A 74 -23.87 4.44 4.82
CA PRO A 74 -23.28 3.95 6.07
C PRO A 74 -21.79 3.60 5.96
N GLY A 75 -21.33 3.23 4.76
CA GLY A 75 -19.91 2.95 4.51
C GLY A 75 -19.10 4.25 4.40
N TYR A 76 -19.63 5.24 3.68
CA TYR A 76 -18.96 6.53 3.49
C TYR A 76 -18.82 7.30 4.80
N VAL A 77 -19.88 7.39 5.60
CA VAL A 77 -19.85 8.08 6.91
C VAL A 77 -18.83 7.43 7.85
N ARG A 78 -18.82 6.10 7.97
CA ARG A 78 -17.87 5.39 8.83
C ARG A 78 -16.42 5.52 8.36
N SER A 79 -16.18 5.47 7.05
CA SER A 79 -14.83 5.61 6.50
C SER A 79 -14.30 7.03 6.68
N TYR A 80 -15.15 8.04 6.54
CA TYR A 80 -14.76 9.41 6.82
C TYR A 80 -14.52 9.66 8.32
N ALA A 81 -15.36 9.10 9.20
CA ALA A 81 -15.15 9.18 10.64
C ALA A 81 -13.82 8.53 11.07
N ARG A 82 -13.49 7.34 10.56
CA ARG A 82 -12.18 6.69 10.82
C ARG A 82 -11.00 7.53 10.34
N TYR A 83 -11.16 8.20 9.20
CA TYR A 83 -10.13 9.07 8.65
C TYR A 83 -9.86 10.29 9.52
N LEU A 84 -10.92 10.84 10.13
CA LEU A 84 -10.84 11.95 11.09
C LEU A 84 -10.53 11.50 12.53
N GLU A 85 -10.14 10.23 12.72
CA GLU A 85 -9.85 9.64 14.04
C GLU A 85 -11.04 9.72 15.04
N MET A 86 -12.26 9.75 14.52
CA MET A 86 -13.50 9.76 15.29
C MET A 86 -14.10 8.35 15.40
N ASP A 87 -14.96 8.14 16.41
CA ASP A 87 -15.69 6.88 16.57
C ASP A 87 -16.70 6.70 15.40
N PRO A 88 -16.55 5.65 14.58
CA PRO A 88 -17.32 5.52 13.34
C PRO A 88 -18.78 5.17 13.57
N ASP A 89 -19.09 4.41 14.62
CA ASP A 89 -20.45 3.96 14.89
C ASP A 89 -21.26 5.09 15.55
N ARG A 90 -20.64 5.87 16.44
CA ARG A 90 -21.21 7.09 16.98
C ARG A 90 -21.46 8.13 15.89
N ALA A 91 -20.49 8.37 15.01
CA ALA A 91 -20.65 9.31 13.90
C ALA A 91 -21.81 8.91 12.99
N TYR A 92 -21.92 7.61 12.64
CA TYR A 92 -23.03 7.13 11.84
C TYR A 92 -24.39 7.24 12.55
N ALA A 93 -24.45 6.94 13.84
CA ALA A 93 -25.67 7.08 14.64
C ALA A 93 -26.14 8.54 14.71
N THR A 94 -25.22 9.48 14.98
CA THR A 94 -25.52 10.91 15.00
C THR A 94 -25.96 11.40 13.61
N PHE A 95 -25.30 10.93 12.53
CA PHE A 95 -25.70 11.26 11.16
C PHE A 95 -27.14 10.82 10.89
N CYS A 96 -27.54 9.60 11.28
CA CYS A 96 -28.91 9.12 11.09
C CYS A 96 -29.92 9.94 11.91
N ALA A 97 -29.56 10.36 13.13
CA ALA A 97 -30.41 11.20 13.97
C ALA A 97 -30.60 12.61 13.39
N GLU A 98 -29.55 13.21 12.83
CA GLU A 98 -29.59 14.57 12.29
C GLU A 98 -30.20 14.64 10.88
N SER A 99 -29.87 13.69 10.01
CA SER A 99 -30.34 13.66 8.61
C SER A 99 -31.72 12.99 8.44
N GLY A 100 -32.20 12.27 9.47
CA GLY A 100 -33.39 11.43 9.36
C GLY A 100 -33.19 10.20 8.46
N PHE A 101 -31.96 9.93 8.02
CA PHE A 101 -31.65 8.80 7.15
C PHE A 101 -31.83 7.47 7.89
N SER A 102 -32.61 6.57 7.29
CA SER A 102 -32.78 5.20 7.75
C SER A 102 -32.41 4.24 6.63
N THR A 103 -31.57 3.25 6.92
CA THR A 103 -31.21 2.22 5.95
C THR A 103 -32.41 1.32 5.70
N ALA A 104 -32.85 1.22 4.44
CA ALA A 104 -33.87 0.25 4.05
C ALA A 104 -33.42 -1.17 4.45
N HIS A 105 -34.36 -1.92 5.02
CA HIS A 105 -34.25 -3.17 5.80
C HIS A 105 -33.46 -4.38 5.20
N GLY A 106 -32.67 -4.21 4.13
CA GLY A 106 -31.84 -5.27 3.54
C GLY A 106 -30.39 -5.33 4.04
N MET A 107 -29.86 -4.25 4.63
CA MET A 107 -28.43 -4.15 5.03
C MET A 107 -28.21 -3.58 6.44
N SER A 108 -29.23 -3.60 7.30
CA SER A 108 -29.06 -3.29 8.72
C SER A 108 -28.17 -4.33 9.43
N SER A 109 -27.57 -3.97 10.56
CA SER A 109 -26.78 -4.87 11.42
C SER A 109 -27.51 -6.15 11.85
N ALA A 110 -28.84 -6.21 11.69
CA ALA A 110 -29.66 -7.41 11.88
C ALA A 110 -29.52 -8.46 10.75
N ALA A 111 -29.02 -8.08 9.57
CA ALA A 111 -28.81 -8.96 8.41
C ALA A 111 -27.34 -9.38 8.21
N SER A 112 -26.39 -8.64 8.80
CA SER A 112 -25.04 -9.16 9.02
C SER A 112 -25.12 -10.22 10.10
N SER A 113 -24.66 -11.44 9.82
CA SER A 113 -24.56 -12.55 10.78
C SER A 113 -24.12 -12.03 12.15
N ALA A 114 -25.09 -11.92 13.06
CA ALA A 114 -24.84 -11.48 14.41
C ALA A 114 -23.77 -12.39 15.01
N ARG A 115 -22.58 -11.83 15.25
CA ARG A 115 -21.66 -12.37 16.23
C ARG A 115 -22.49 -12.50 17.51
N ASN A 116 -22.74 -13.75 17.86
CA ASN A 116 -23.57 -14.21 18.97
C ASN A 116 -23.06 -13.59 20.29
N ALA A 117 -23.58 -12.41 20.61
CA ALA A 117 -23.29 -11.67 21.84
C ALA A 117 -24.29 -12.00 22.96
N GLU A 118 -25.03 -13.10 22.84
CA GLU A 118 -25.99 -13.54 23.84
C GLU A 118 -25.87 -15.05 24.08
N ARG A 119 -24.99 -15.41 25.02
CA ARG A 119 -25.07 -16.66 25.80
C ARG A 119 -24.22 -16.58 27.08
N THR A 120 -24.55 -15.61 27.91
CA THR A 120 -24.22 -15.67 29.34
C THR A 120 -25.27 -16.56 30.02
N ALA A 121 -24.98 -17.86 30.12
CA ALA A 121 -25.63 -18.75 31.08
C ALA A 121 -24.63 -19.83 31.52
N PRO A 122 -24.49 -20.10 32.83
CA PRO A 122 -23.47 -21.02 33.33
C PRO A 122 -23.91 -22.46 33.03
N ARG A 123 -23.13 -23.19 32.22
CA ARG A 123 -23.40 -24.59 31.92
C ARG A 123 -22.47 -25.48 32.73
N VAL A 124 -23.07 -26.21 33.67
CA VAL A 124 -22.47 -27.25 34.51
C VAL A 124 -21.80 -28.32 33.63
N PRO A 125 -20.65 -28.92 34.02
CA PRO A 125 -19.95 -29.90 33.19
C PRO A 125 -20.75 -31.19 33.13
N ARG A 126 -21.05 -31.68 31.92
CA ARG A 126 -21.68 -32.99 31.73
C ARG A 126 -20.74 -33.90 30.95
N GLU A 127 -20.64 -35.12 31.45
CA GLU A 127 -19.68 -36.15 31.09
C GLU A 127 -19.59 -36.47 29.60
N ARG A 128 -18.35 -36.80 29.24
CA ARG A 128 -17.86 -37.37 27.98
C ARG A 128 -18.73 -38.57 27.57
N ARG A 129 -19.46 -38.44 26.46
CA ARG A 129 -20.09 -39.55 25.76
C ARG A 129 -19.59 -39.58 24.32
N THR A 130 -18.72 -40.57 24.09
CA THR A 130 -18.60 -41.41 22.89
C THR A 130 -18.97 -40.77 21.56
N ASP A 131 -17.95 -40.43 20.78
CA ASP A 131 -18.04 -40.09 19.36
C ASP A 131 -18.71 -41.23 18.60
N ASP A 132 -19.90 -40.96 18.06
CA ASP A 132 -20.65 -41.88 17.19
C ASP A 132 -20.44 -41.43 15.73
N PRO A 133 -19.65 -42.16 14.91
CA PRO A 133 -19.18 -41.72 13.59
C PRO A 133 -20.27 -41.65 12.50
N LEU A 134 -21.54 -41.89 12.85
CA LEU A 134 -22.68 -41.79 11.95
C LEU A 134 -23.47 -40.48 12.09
N LEU A 135 -23.10 -39.64 13.06
CA LEU A 135 -23.81 -38.38 13.36
C LEU A 135 -22.98 -37.12 13.12
N SER A 136 -21.72 -37.24 12.71
CA SER A 136 -20.93 -36.10 12.24
C SER A 136 -21.07 -35.95 10.72
N PRO A 137 -21.66 -34.85 10.22
CA PRO A 137 -21.62 -34.54 8.80
C PRO A 137 -20.26 -33.91 8.48
N ASN A 138 -19.18 -34.67 8.64
CA ASN A 138 -17.86 -34.25 8.17
C ASN A 138 -17.65 -34.81 6.76
N THR A 139 -17.93 -33.97 5.76
CA THR A 139 -17.48 -34.23 4.39
C THR A 139 -15.94 -34.28 4.39
N PRO A 140 -15.30 -35.33 3.85
CA PRO A 140 -13.85 -35.54 3.92
C PRO A 140 -12.98 -34.52 3.15
N PHE A 141 -13.60 -33.49 2.57
CA PHE A 141 -12.96 -32.46 1.76
C PHE A 141 -13.15 -31.03 2.29
N ALA A 142 -13.72 -30.86 3.50
CA ALA A 142 -13.80 -29.55 4.14
C ALA A 142 -12.62 -29.37 5.12
N PRO A 143 -11.79 -28.32 4.99
CA PRO A 143 -10.71 -28.08 5.93
C PRO A 143 -11.28 -27.79 7.31
N GLU A 144 -10.89 -28.59 8.31
CA GLU A 144 -11.22 -28.30 9.70
C GLU A 144 -10.58 -26.97 10.10
N SER A 145 -11.39 -26.02 10.54
CA SER A 145 -10.87 -24.75 11.04
C SER A 145 -10.14 -25.01 12.36
N GLU A 146 -8.80 -25.05 12.31
CA GLU A 146 -7.99 -25.12 13.52
C GLU A 146 -8.35 -23.97 14.46
N SER A 147 -8.76 -24.33 15.68
CA SER A 147 -9.05 -23.40 16.76
C SER A 147 -7.83 -22.48 16.96
N VAL A 148 -8.05 -21.16 16.94
CA VAL A 148 -7.00 -20.15 17.16
C VAL A 148 -6.21 -20.36 18.46
N LEU A 149 -6.76 -21.12 19.41
CA LEU A 149 -6.10 -21.50 20.66
C LEU A 149 -5.00 -22.57 20.49
N SER A 150 -5.01 -23.37 19.42
CA SER A 150 -3.91 -24.32 19.14
C SER A 150 -2.65 -23.63 18.61
N ARG A 151 -2.80 -22.42 18.06
CA ARG A 151 -1.68 -21.58 17.58
C ARG A 151 -0.99 -20.79 18.69
N ILE A 152 -1.53 -20.78 19.91
CA ILE A 152 -0.91 -20.09 21.04
C ILE A 152 0.04 -21.07 21.73
N GLU A 153 1.30 -21.03 21.32
CA GLU A 153 2.35 -21.76 22.03
C GLU A 153 2.57 -21.15 23.42
N PRO A 154 2.57 -21.94 24.51
CA PRO A 154 2.74 -21.42 25.87
C PRO A 154 4.08 -20.70 26.08
N GLY A 155 5.10 -20.98 25.25
CA GLY A 155 6.37 -20.26 25.24
C GLY A 155 6.26 -18.80 24.77
N ALA A 156 5.37 -18.50 23.82
CA ALA A 156 5.19 -17.15 23.27
C ALA A 156 4.50 -16.21 24.28
N VAL A 157 3.65 -16.75 25.15
CA VAL A 157 3.01 -15.99 26.24
C VAL A 157 4.05 -15.55 27.28
N GLY A 158 5.04 -16.40 27.55
CA GLY A 158 6.14 -16.08 28.47
C GLY A 158 7.03 -14.95 27.95
N SER A 159 7.43 -14.99 26.69
CA SER A 159 8.26 -13.94 26.10
C SER A 159 7.51 -12.61 25.95
N ALA A 160 6.21 -12.64 25.64
CA ALA A 160 5.37 -11.46 25.61
C ALA A 160 5.25 -10.77 26.98
N LEU A 161 5.09 -11.54 28.07
CA LEU A 161 5.06 -10.98 29.43
C LEU A 161 6.39 -10.33 29.83
N VAL A 162 7.52 -10.94 29.47
CA VAL A 162 8.85 -10.37 29.74
C VAL A 162 9.03 -9.06 28.97
N LEU A 163 8.60 -9.00 27.71
CA LEU A 163 8.67 -7.79 26.89
C LEU A 163 7.83 -6.66 27.50
N VAL A 164 6.60 -6.95 27.94
CA VAL A 164 5.73 -5.95 28.59
C VAL A 164 6.35 -5.45 29.89
N ALA A 165 6.92 -6.34 30.71
CA ALA A 165 7.61 -5.97 31.94
C ALA A 165 8.84 -5.08 31.67
N LEU A 166 9.62 -5.37 30.62
CA LEU A 166 10.78 -4.58 30.21
C LEU A 166 10.35 -3.17 29.74
N ILE A 167 9.31 -3.08 28.90
CA ILE A 167 8.78 -1.81 28.42
C ILE A 167 8.27 -0.96 29.59
N GLY A 168 7.56 -1.57 30.53
CA GLY A 168 7.08 -0.90 31.75
C GLY A 168 8.23 -0.36 32.61
N ALA A 169 9.28 -1.15 32.81
CA ALA A 169 10.46 -0.73 33.58
C ALA A 169 11.20 0.45 32.92
N ILE A 170 11.39 0.40 31.59
CA ILE A 170 12.03 1.48 30.84
C ILE A 170 11.17 2.75 30.85
N GLY A 171 9.85 2.60 30.63
CA GLY A 171 8.90 3.72 30.66
C GLY A 171 8.85 4.39 32.03
N TYR A 172 8.81 3.60 33.11
CA TYR A 172 8.86 4.11 34.49
C TYR A 172 10.21 4.80 34.78
N GLY A 173 11.32 4.22 34.32
CA GLY A 173 12.64 4.83 34.42
C GLY A 173 12.69 6.21 33.75
N GLY A 174 12.25 6.30 32.49
CA GLY A 174 12.20 7.56 31.76
C GLY A 174 11.29 8.61 32.40
N TRP A 175 10.11 8.20 32.86
CA TRP A 175 9.18 9.08 33.57
C TRP A 175 9.79 9.62 34.88
N SER A 176 10.44 8.76 35.67
CA SER A 176 11.08 9.17 36.93
C SER A 176 12.17 10.23 36.70
N VAL A 177 13.02 10.06 35.67
CA VAL A 177 14.09 11.01 35.35
C VAL A 177 13.52 12.37 34.95
N LEU A 178 12.47 12.40 34.11
CA LEU A 178 11.82 13.65 33.70
C LEU A 178 11.29 14.44 34.90
N THR A 179 10.63 13.74 35.84
CA THR A 179 10.10 14.36 37.06
C THR A 179 11.19 14.85 38.01
N GLN A 180 12.41 14.30 37.93
CA GLN A 180 13.54 14.68 38.76
C GLN A 180 14.29 15.89 38.19
N VAL A 181 14.41 15.99 36.86
CA VAL A 181 15.02 17.14 36.17
C VAL A 181 14.20 18.41 36.34
N GLN A 182 12.87 18.30 36.43
CA GLN A 182 12.00 19.46 36.70
C GLN A 182 12.10 19.99 38.14
N LYS A 183 12.79 19.28 39.06
CA LYS A 183 12.98 19.73 40.45
C LYS A 183 14.28 20.50 40.68
N VAL A 184 14.99 20.90 39.63
CA VAL A 184 16.18 21.75 39.77
C VAL A 184 15.75 23.12 40.29
N GLN A 185 15.89 23.32 41.60
CA GLN A 185 15.76 24.62 42.23
C GLN A 185 16.96 25.47 41.80
N ILE A 186 16.73 26.39 40.86
CA ILE A 186 17.69 27.44 40.56
C ILE A 186 17.59 28.42 41.73
N THR A 187 18.53 28.34 42.66
CA THR A 187 18.73 29.39 43.65
C THR A 187 19.23 30.62 42.90
N PRO A 188 18.50 31.76 42.90
CA PRO A 188 18.99 32.97 42.24
C PRO A 188 20.26 33.42 42.97
N VAL A 189 21.39 33.39 42.27
CA VAL A 189 22.62 33.99 42.78
C VAL A 189 22.59 35.46 42.35
N GLU A 190 22.25 36.34 43.28
CA GLU A 190 22.46 37.79 43.12
C GLU A 190 23.96 38.10 43.17
N ASN A 191 24.66 37.85 42.07
CA ASN A 191 25.98 38.45 41.85
C ASN A 191 25.80 39.58 40.84
N THR A 192 25.84 40.81 41.33
CA THR A 192 26.03 41.99 40.47
C THR A 192 27.40 41.88 39.80
N PRO A 193 27.50 41.89 38.47
CA PRO A 193 28.79 41.85 37.80
C PRO A 193 29.56 43.14 38.11
N ASP A 194 30.67 43.01 38.83
CA ASP A 194 31.60 44.11 39.04
C ASP A 194 32.33 44.37 37.70
N VAL A 195 32.00 45.49 37.07
CA VAL A 195 32.63 45.91 35.82
C VAL A 195 33.91 46.65 36.20
N LEU A 196 34.99 45.91 36.38
CA LEU A 196 36.34 46.47 36.39
C LEU A 196 36.73 46.84 34.96
N ALA A 197 36.36 48.06 34.57
CA ALA A 197 37.02 48.78 33.51
C ALA A 197 38.36 49.33 34.06
N ASP A 198 39.48 48.77 33.59
CA ASP A 198 40.56 49.53 32.91
C ASP A 198 41.70 48.55 32.55
N LEU A 199 41.79 48.20 31.28
CA LEU A 199 42.98 47.58 30.70
C LEU A 199 43.65 48.65 29.84
N ASP A 200 44.63 49.34 30.43
CA ASP A 200 45.58 50.21 29.73
C ASP A 200 46.46 49.35 28.79
N PRO A 201 46.39 49.53 27.46
CA PRO A 201 47.10 48.69 26.50
C PRO A 201 48.61 48.99 26.37
N LEU A 202 49.20 49.87 27.21
CA LEU A 202 50.64 50.20 27.14
C LEU A 202 51.52 49.64 28.27
N ALA A 203 51.00 48.82 29.18
CA ALA A 203 51.80 48.25 30.29
C ALA A 203 52.59 46.96 29.93
N GLY A 204 52.58 46.52 28.67
CA GLY A 204 53.22 45.27 28.22
C GLY A 204 54.64 45.42 27.65
N ALA A 205 55.22 46.61 27.67
CA ALA A 205 56.57 46.86 27.12
C ALA A 205 57.53 47.29 28.24
N GLY A 206 58.17 46.32 28.89
CA GLY A 206 59.22 46.62 29.85
C GLY A 206 59.78 45.39 30.56
N THR A 207 60.97 44.97 30.12
CA THR A 207 62.01 44.24 30.86
C THR A 207 61.78 42.76 31.19
N GLU A 208 62.41 41.92 30.36
CA GLU A 208 63.10 40.71 30.78
C GLU A 208 64.07 41.04 31.94
N THR A 209 64.04 40.26 33.02
CA THR A 209 65.24 40.04 33.85
C THR A 209 65.08 38.77 34.71
N ASP A 210 66.01 37.85 34.47
CA ASP A 210 66.59 36.84 35.37
C ASP A 210 65.71 35.91 36.21
N ASP A 211 65.82 34.62 35.87
CA ASP A 211 65.68 33.48 36.77
C ASP A 211 66.55 33.65 38.03
N PRO A 212 66.07 33.12 39.17
CA PRO A 212 66.89 32.09 39.79
C PRO A 212 66.10 30.81 40.08
N VAL A 213 66.74 29.70 39.71
CA VAL A 213 66.42 28.32 40.06
C VAL A 213 66.11 28.18 41.56
N ASN A 214 64.89 27.75 41.89
CA ASN A 214 64.57 27.20 43.21
C ASN A 214 64.10 25.75 43.06
N VAL A 215 65.00 24.86 43.49
CA VAL A 215 64.78 23.42 43.65
C VAL A 215 63.87 23.23 44.86
N ASN A 216 62.59 22.95 44.62
CA ASN A 216 61.78 22.15 45.54
C ASN A 216 60.60 21.54 44.78
N GLY A 217 60.57 20.21 44.79
CA GLY A 217 59.57 19.42 44.07
C GLY A 217 58.16 19.70 44.58
N THR A 218 57.30 20.13 43.68
CA THR A 218 55.87 19.83 43.72
C THR A 218 55.35 19.96 42.30
N GLU A 219 54.96 18.84 41.70
CA GLU A 219 54.28 18.82 40.42
C GLU A 219 52.99 19.64 40.54
N ARG A 220 53.02 20.88 40.04
CA ARG A 220 51.81 21.67 39.85
C ARG A 220 51.07 21.09 38.66
N PHE A 221 50.09 20.24 38.95
CA PHE A 221 49.04 19.85 38.01
C PHE A 221 48.32 21.12 37.56
N THR A 222 48.64 21.62 36.37
CA THR A 222 47.88 22.66 35.70
C THR A 222 46.54 22.03 35.28
N VAL A 223 45.47 22.40 35.99
CA VAL A 223 44.11 22.03 35.60
C VAL A 223 43.83 22.72 34.26
N ALA A 224 43.90 21.97 33.18
CA ALA A 224 43.35 22.35 31.88
C ALA A 224 41.81 22.41 31.97
N GLY A 225 41.30 23.43 32.65
CA GLY A 225 39.89 23.65 32.93
C GLY A 225 39.23 24.52 31.85
N GLY A 226 38.16 24.00 31.25
CA GLY A 226 37.31 24.72 30.29
C GLY A 226 37.04 23.91 29.03
N GLY A 227 38.08 23.68 28.22
CA GLY A 227 37.92 23.06 26.89
C GLY A 227 37.84 21.53 26.84
N ARG A 228 37.89 20.83 27.99
CA ARG A 228 37.82 19.36 28.05
C ARG A 228 36.38 18.85 28.12
N LEU A 229 35.51 19.57 28.82
CA LEU A 229 34.09 19.22 28.95
C LEU A 229 33.32 19.58 27.67
N ASP A 230 33.65 20.72 27.05
CA ASP A 230 33.08 21.12 25.76
C ASP A 230 33.38 20.11 24.63
N ARG A 231 34.53 19.41 24.73
CA ARG A 231 34.91 18.33 23.82
C ARG A 231 34.13 17.03 24.04
N LEU A 232 33.64 16.79 25.25
CA LEU A 232 32.83 15.62 25.61
C LEU A 232 31.35 15.79 25.21
N TYR A 233 30.86 17.03 25.12
CA TYR A 233 29.47 17.33 24.76
C TYR A 233 29.29 17.81 23.31
N ARG A 234 30.38 18.04 22.57
CA ARG A 234 30.30 18.32 21.14
C ARG A 234 29.85 17.04 20.41
N PRO A 235 28.79 17.08 19.59
CA PRO A 235 28.37 15.92 18.82
C PRO A 235 29.52 15.46 17.93
N GLU A 236 29.85 14.18 18.03
CA GLU A 236 30.87 13.53 17.22
C GLU A 236 30.45 13.70 15.75
N ALA A 237 31.34 14.27 14.92
CA ALA A 237 31.03 14.42 13.51
C ALA A 237 30.87 13.03 12.92
N LEU A 238 29.71 12.76 12.33
CA LEU A 238 29.39 11.47 11.74
C LEU A 238 30.43 11.15 10.66
N ASP A 239 31.19 10.07 10.82
CA ASP A 239 32.10 9.59 9.78
C ASP A 239 31.26 9.23 8.56
N VAL A 240 31.27 10.13 7.58
CA VAL A 240 30.61 9.93 6.30
C VAL A 240 31.39 8.85 5.57
N PRO A 241 30.77 7.77 5.11
CA PRO A 241 31.49 6.73 4.39
C PRO A 241 32.19 7.35 3.18
N VAL A 242 33.50 7.17 3.08
CA VAL A 242 34.27 7.55 1.91
C VAL A 242 33.82 6.65 0.77
N LEU A 243 32.98 7.18 -0.12
CA LEU A 243 32.53 6.48 -1.31
C LEU A 243 33.68 6.45 -2.32
N VAL A 244 34.52 5.42 -2.21
CA VAL A 244 35.44 5.03 -3.28
C VAL A 244 34.67 4.12 -4.23
N ALA A 245 34.62 4.48 -5.51
CA ALA A 245 34.09 3.58 -6.53
C ALA A 245 34.91 2.29 -6.50
N ARG A 246 34.29 1.19 -6.07
CA ARG A 246 34.94 -0.12 -5.99
C ARG A 246 35.37 -0.61 -7.37
N ASP A 247 34.59 -0.24 -8.38
CA ASP A 247 34.79 -0.62 -9.77
C ASP A 247 34.87 0.62 -10.67
N ALA A 248 35.62 0.50 -11.77
CA ALA A 248 35.66 1.51 -12.83
C ALA A 248 34.26 1.68 -13.47
N PRO A 249 34.00 2.78 -14.22
CA PRO A 249 32.71 2.99 -14.88
C PRO A 249 32.29 1.75 -15.69
N ILE A 250 30.99 1.44 -15.71
CA ILE A 250 30.44 0.27 -16.45
C ILE A 250 30.86 0.29 -17.94
N SER A 251 31.16 1.47 -18.51
CA SER A 251 31.67 1.61 -19.86
C SER A 251 33.05 0.96 -20.10
N THR A 252 33.79 0.61 -19.05
CA THR A 252 35.09 -0.08 -19.13
C THR A 252 34.96 -1.61 -19.13
N LEU A 253 33.76 -2.15 -18.88
CA LEU A 253 33.50 -3.58 -18.97
C LEU A 253 33.32 -3.98 -20.43
N ASP A 254 34.21 -4.84 -20.92
CA ASP A 254 34.09 -5.45 -22.24
C ASP A 254 33.35 -6.81 -22.11
N PRO A 255 32.12 -6.93 -22.64
CA PRO A 255 31.32 -8.16 -22.54
C PRO A 255 31.93 -9.35 -23.29
N ALA A 256 32.84 -9.11 -24.25
CA ALA A 256 33.60 -10.17 -24.90
C ALA A 256 34.77 -10.67 -24.03
N ARG A 257 35.15 -9.93 -22.98
CA ARG A 257 36.22 -10.31 -22.05
C ARG A 257 35.69 -10.73 -20.68
N MET A 258 34.48 -10.39 -20.27
CA MET A 258 33.98 -10.71 -18.94
C MET A 258 32.52 -11.17 -19.04
N GLY A 259 32.25 -12.44 -18.72
CA GLY A 259 30.89 -13.01 -18.69
C GLY A 259 30.76 -14.36 -19.37
N THR A 260 29.57 -14.94 -19.26
CA THR A 260 29.19 -16.25 -19.83
C THR A 260 29.01 -16.24 -21.36
N LEU A 261 29.09 -15.07 -21.99
CA LEU A 261 28.90 -14.85 -23.43
C LEU A 261 30.22 -14.78 -24.21
N ARG A 262 31.33 -15.24 -23.62
CA ARG A 262 32.62 -15.33 -24.33
C ARG A 262 32.53 -16.29 -25.52
N PRO A 263 32.87 -15.87 -26.74
CA PRO A 263 32.81 -16.72 -27.94
C PRO A 263 33.75 -17.93 -27.86
N ASP A 264 34.82 -17.80 -27.08
CA ASP A 264 35.86 -18.80 -26.83
C ASP A 264 35.48 -19.88 -25.80
N MET A 265 34.37 -19.72 -25.08
CA MET A 265 33.91 -20.72 -24.10
C MET A 265 32.93 -21.75 -24.69
N ALA A 266 32.38 -21.50 -25.88
CA ALA A 266 31.50 -22.43 -26.60
C ALA A 266 32.22 -23.69 -27.12
N GLU A 267 33.55 -23.69 -27.16
CA GLU A 267 34.34 -24.80 -27.71
C GLU A 267 35.06 -25.66 -26.64
N ALA A 268 35.04 -25.24 -25.36
CA ALA A 268 35.80 -25.91 -24.29
C ALA A 268 34.98 -26.83 -23.36
N ALA A 269 33.72 -27.12 -23.70
CA ALA A 269 32.86 -28.04 -22.94
C ALA A 269 32.41 -29.24 -23.79
N GLN A 270 33.37 -29.93 -24.40
CA GLN A 270 33.18 -31.32 -24.83
C GLN A 270 33.91 -32.24 -23.84
N PRO A 271 33.23 -33.15 -23.14
CA PRO A 271 33.92 -34.19 -22.38
C PRO A 271 34.64 -35.10 -23.37
N ALA A 272 35.97 -35.06 -23.38
CA ALA A 272 36.79 -36.00 -24.12
C ALA A 272 36.66 -37.40 -23.50
N VAL A 273 35.89 -38.27 -24.14
CA VAL A 273 35.94 -39.72 -23.93
C VAL A 273 37.03 -40.31 -24.84
N PRO A 274 37.92 -41.19 -24.33
CA PRO A 274 38.99 -41.76 -25.14
C PRO A 274 38.44 -42.76 -26.16
N THR A 275 38.71 -42.49 -27.43
CA THR A 275 38.37 -43.35 -28.57
C THR A 275 39.17 -44.65 -28.51
N THR A 276 38.51 -45.75 -28.12
CA THR A 276 38.97 -47.10 -28.44
C THR A 276 38.21 -47.54 -29.70
N VAL A 277 38.95 -47.83 -30.75
CA VAL A 277 38.43 -48.29 -32.05
C VAL A 277 37.83 -49.68 -31.88
N THR A 278 36.53 -49.86 -32.10
CA THR A 278 35.90 -51.15 -32.42
C THR A 278 34.65 -50.90 -33.28
N GLU A 279 34.52 -51.75 -34.30
CA GLU A 279 33.47 -51.99 -35.31
C GLU A 279 32.02 -51.49 -35.05
N PRO A 280 31.25 -51.13 -36.09
CA PRO A 280 29.91 -50.56 -35.93
C PRO A 280 28.86 -51.63 -35.67
N GLU A 281 28.33 -51.68 -34.45
CA GLU A 281 26.96 -52.15 -34.19
C GLU A 281 26.06 -50.92 -33.99
N GLU A 282 24.91 -50.92 -34.66
CA GLU A 282 23.88 -49.88 -34.55
C GLU A 282 23.49 -49.63 -33.08
N PRO A 283 23.62 -48.40 -32.57
CA PRO A 283 23.04 -48.06 -31.29
C PRO A 283 21.54 -47.79 -31.49
N SER A 284 20.72 -48.68 -30.94
CA SER A 284 19.31 -48.39 -30.65
C SER A 284 19.24 -47.14 -29.75
N ASP A 285 18.73 -46.05 -30.30
CA ASP A 285 18.46 -44.79 -29.59
C ASP A 285 17.50 -45.09 -28.42
N PRO A 286 17.83 -44.73 -27.16
CA PRO A 286 16.88 -44.87 -26.06
C PRO A 286 15.64 -44.02 -26.37
N PRO A 287 14.42 -44.47 -26.00
CA PRO A 287 13.20 -43.73 -26.32
C PRO A 287 13.26 -42.38 -25.61
N LYS A 288 13.56 -41.34 -26.39
CA LYS A 288 13.35 -39.95 -25.99
C LYS A 288 11.84 -39.83 -25.73
N PRO A 289 11.39 -39.34 -24.57
CA PRO A 289 9.98 -39.13 -24.32
C PRO A 289 9.47 -38.14 -25.37
N GLN A 290 8.78 -38.65 -26.39
CA GLN A 290 8.09 -37.83 -27.37
C GLN A 290 6.81 -37.37 -26.69
N VAL A 291 6.66 -36.06 -26.54
CA VAL A 291 5.38 -35.43 -26.20
C VAL A 291 4.46 -35.75 -27.37
N VAL A 292 3.54 -36.69 -27.15
CA VAL A 292 2.61 -37.24 -28.16
C VAL A 292 1.47 -36.25 -28.46
N GLU A 293 1.44 -35.13 -27.74
CA GLU A 293 0.40 -34.12 -27.85
C GLU A 293 0.88 -32.97 -28.73
N GLU A 294 0.17 -32.75 -29.84
CA GLU A 294 0.39 -31.59 -30.69
C GLU A 294 0.18 -30.32 -29.85
N PRO A 295 1.10 -29.34 -29.90
CA PRO A 295 0.97 -28.12 -29.09
C PRO A 295 -0.35 -27.43 -29.43
N ALA A 296 -1.17 -27.19 -28.40
CA ALA A 296 -2.42 -26.48 -28.56
C ALA A 296 -2.17 -25.15 -29.30
N PRO A 297 -3.00 -24.79 -30.30
CA PRO A 297 -2.79 -23.57 -31.07
C PRO A 297 -2.80 -22.36 -30.15
N GLY A 298 -1.69 -21.62 -30.14
CA GLY A 298 -1.49 -20.47 -29.26
C GLY A 298 -2.53 -19.38 -29.52
N VAL A 299 -3.08 -18.84 -28.43
CA VAL A 299 -4.00 -17.70 -28.46
C VAL A 299 -3.20 -16.44 -28.16
N ARG A 300 -3.30 -15.43 -29.00
CA ARG A 300 -2.73 -14.10 -28.75
C ARG A 300 -3.85 -13.08 -28.62
N MET A 301 -3.86 -12.34 -27.53
CA MET A 301 -4.75 -11.20 -27.33
C MET A 301 -4.12 -9.95 -27.92
N VAL A 302 -4.91 -9.11 -28.56
CA VAL A 302 -4.47 -7.89 -29.24
C VAL A 302 -5.36 -6.73 -28.79
N ALA A 303 -4.75 -5.62 -28.42
CA ALA A 303 -5.43 -4.38 -28.15
C ALA A 303 -5.30 -3.42 -29.34
N VAL A 304 -6.42 -2.93 -29.87
CA VAL A 304 -6.41 -1.88 -30.91
C VAL A 304 -6.52 -0.47 -30.33
N ARG A 305 -6.96 -0.37 -29.08
CA ARG A 305 -7.09 0.87 -28.30
C ARG A 305 -6.79 0.60 -26.82
N PRO A 306 -6.54 1.65 -26.01
CA PRO A 306 -6.30 1.49 -24.58
C PRO A 306 -7.47 0.80 -23.86
N ALA A 307 -7.20 -0.36 -23.27
CA ALA A 307 -8.16 -1.13 -22.49
C ALA A 307 -7.49 -1.76 -21.27
N TRP A 308 -8.13 -1.66 -20.10
CA TRP A 308 -7.69 -2.40 -18.92
C TRP A 308 -8.06 -3.88 -19.07
N VAL A 309 -7.09 -4.75 -18.82
CA VAL A 309 -7.20 -6.20 -19.01
C VAL A 309 -6.64 -6.92 -17.79
N ARG A 310 -7.31 -7.99 -17.38
CA ARG A 310 -6.82 -8.95 -16.39
C ARG A 310 -7.05 -10.38 -16.88
N VAL A 311 -5.98 -11.17 -16.89
CA VAL A 311 -5.97 -12.59 -17.19
C VAL A 311 -5.70 -13.38 -15.91
N ARG A 312 -6.56 -14.35 -15.59
CA ARG A 312 -6.45 -15.20 -14.41
C ARG A 312 -6.36 -16.66 -14.81
N ALA A 313 -5.43 -17.40 -14.23
CA ALA A 313 -5.42 -18.85 -14.26
C ALA A 313 -6.62 -19.41 -13.48
N ALA A 314 -6.94 -20.69 -13.69
CA ALA A 314 -8.07 -21.34 -13.06
C ALA A 314 -7.93 -21.49 -11.54
N ASP A 315 -6.69 -21.55 -11.03
CA ASP A 315 -6.34 -21.50 -9.60
C ASP A 315 -6.57 -20.12 -8.94
N GLY A 316 -6.92 -19.10 -9.73
CA GLY A 316 -7.13 -17.72 -9.29
C GLY A 316 -5.87 -16.84 -9.35
N THR A 317 -4.71 -17.40 -9.72
CA THR A 317 -3.47 -16.65 -9.91
C THR A 317 -3.62 -15.66 -11.07
N VAL A 318 -3.19 -14.41 -10.86
CA VAL A 318 -3.23 -13.39 -11.92
C VAL A 318 -1.99 -13.57 -12.81
N ILE A 319 -2.22 -13.97 -14.06
CA ILE A 319 -1.17 -14.15 -15.06
C ILE A 319 -0.73 -12.78 -15.61
N PHE A 320 -1.71 -11.92 -15.87
CA PHE A 320 -1.47 -10.58 -16.40
C PHE A 320 -2.53 -9.62 -15.89
N GLU A 321 -2.11 -8.41 -15.53
CA GLU A 321 -3.02 -7.32 -15.17
C GLU A 321 -2.37 -5.99 -15.56
N GLY A 322 -3.12 -5.16 -16.31
CA GLY A 322 -2.62 -3.87 -16.74
C GLY A 322 -3.51 -3.20 -17.77
N VAL A 323 -3.10 -2.03 -18.23
CA VAL A 323 -3.71 -1.38 -19.40
C VAL A 323 -2.92 -1.78 -20.63
N MET A 324 -3.56 -2.44 -21.59
CA MET A 324 -3.00 -2.68 -22.92
C MET A 324 -3.33 -1.49 -23.80
N ASN A 325 -2.33 -0.87 -24.41
CA ASN A 325 -2.48 0.23 -25.35
C ASN A 325 -2.77 -0.31 -26.76
N GLY A 326 -3.24 0.56 -27.65
CA GLY A 326 -3.40 0.19 -29.06
C GLY A 326 -2.07 -0.23 -29.68
N GLY A 327 -2.03 -1.43 -30.26
CA GLY A 327 -0.83 -2.07 -30.78
C GLY A 327 -0.23 -3.14 -29.85
N ASP A 328 -0.58 -3.14 -28.56
CA ASP A 328 -0.06 -4.11 -27.62
C ASP A 328 -0.67 -5.50 -27.88
N SER A 329 0.17 -6.53 -27.78
CA SER A 329 -0.27 -7.92 -27.87
C SER A 329 0.26 -8.74 -26.71
N PHE A 330 -0.54 -9.68 -26.23
CA PHE A 330 -0.20 -10.58 -25.15
C PHE A 330 -0.44 -12.04 -25.57
N GLU A 331 0.59 -12.86 -25.52
CA GLU A 331 0.48 -14.29 -25.77
C GLU A 331 -0.05 -14.99 -24.52
N VAL A 332 -1.15 -15.72 -24.67
CA VAL A 332 -1.77 -16.43 -23.57
C VAL A 332 -1.00 -17.73 -23.35
N PRO A 333 -0.46 -17.98 -22.13
CA PRO A 333 0.23 -19.23 -21.85
C PRO A 333 -0.76 -20.40 -21.91
N VAL A 334 -0.33 -21.50 -22.52
CA VAL A 334 -1.10 -22.74 -22.59
C VAL A 334 -1.02 -23.41 -21.22
N THR A 335 -2.14 -23.47 -20.52
CA THR A 335 -2.29 -24.12 -19.21
C THR A 335 -3.26 -25.30 -19.30
N GLU A 336 -3.16 -26.27 -18.39
CA GLU A 336 -4.03 -27.46 -18.35
C GLU A 336 -5.51 -27.08 -18.24
N GLU A 337 -5.83 -26.14 -17.34
CA GLU A 337 -7.14 -25.50 -17.27
C GLU A 337 -7.09 -24.11 -17.91
N PRO A 338 -8.10 -23.71 -18.69
CA PRO A 338 -8.03 -22.51 -19.50
C PRO A 338 -8.09 -21.23 -18.66
N PRO A 339 -7.21 -20.25 -18.92
CA PRO A 339 -7.25 -19.00 -18.19
C PRO A 339 -8.47 -18.17 -18.63
N THR A 340 -8.95 -17.33 -17.72
CA THR A 340 -10.11 -16.47 -17.94
C THR A 340 -9.69 -15.00 -18.07
N LEU A 341 -10.36 -14.31 -18.97
CA LEU A 341 -10.14 -12.90 -19.26
C LEU A 341 -11.23 -12.02 -18.65
N ARG A 342 -10.81 -10.86 -18.13
CA ARG A 342 -11.67 -9.72 -17.84
C ARG A 342 -11.14 -8.48 -18.54
N VAL A 343 -12.02 -7.78 -19.26
CA VAL A 343 -11.70 -6.56 -20.02
C VAL A 343 -12.63 -5.44 -19.59
N GLY A 344 -12.08 -4.24 -19.38
CA GLY A 344 -12.83 -3.04 -19.03
C GLY A 344 -13.50 -2.36 -20.23
N ASP A 345 -12.81 -2.27 -21.36
CA ASP A 345 -13.35 -1.79 -22.65
C ASP A 345 -13.25 -2.90 -23.70
N SER A 346 -14.30 -3.71 -23.78
CA SER A 346 -14.29 -4.98 -24.53
C SER A 346 -14.28 -4.78 -26.04
N GLY A 347 -14.77 -3.63 -26.53
CA GLY A 347 -14.72 -3.23 -27.94
C GLY A 347 -13.31 -2.92 -28.46
N SER A 348 -12.32 -2.92 -27.60
CA SER A 348 -10.94 -2.54 -27.89
C SER A 348 -9.97 -3.72 -27.93
N ILE A 349 -10.45 -4.93 -27.59
CA ILE A 349 -9.67 -6.18 -27.58
C ILE A 349 -10.18 -7.14 -28.66
N TYR A 350 -9.24 -7.82 -29.31
CA TYR A 350 -9.44 -8.88 -30.29
C TYR A 350 -8.52 -10.07 -29.98
N PHE A 351 -8.85 -11.24 -30.52
CA PHE A 351 -8.04 -12.45 -30.37
C PHE A 351 -7.47 -12.89 -31.72
N ALA A 352 -6.17 -13.10 -31.79
CA ALA A 352 -5.51 -13.74 -32.91
C ALA A 352 -5.34 -15.24 -32.62
N VAL A 353 -5.97 -16.07 -33.45
CA VAL A 353 -5.89 -17.55 -33.38
C VAL A 353 -5.62 -18.05 -34.79
N ASN A 354 -4.54 -18.81 -34.99
CA ASN A 354 -4.13 -19.34 -36.30
C ASN A 354 -4.07 -18.28 -37.42
N GLY A 355 -3.55 -17.09 -37.10
CA GLY A 355 -3.40 -15.97 -38.05
C GLY A 355 -4.69 -15.24 -38.41
N LYS A 356 -5.84 -15.59 -37.82
CA LYS A 356 -7.11 -14.88 -37.98
C LYS A 356 -7.46 -14.12 -36.72
N HIS A 357 -8.04 -12.94 -36.88
CA HIS A 357 -8.53 -12.12 -35.77
C HIS A 357 -10.01 -12.39 -35.52
N TYR A 358 -10.38 -12.62 -34.27
CA TYR A 358 -11.74 -12.85 -33.78
C TYR A 358 -12.12 -11.75 -32.80
N GLY A 359 -13.39 -11.34 -32.84
CA GLY A 359 -13.92 -10.31 -31.93
C GLY A 359 -14.69 -9.21 -32.67
N PRO A 360 -14.90 -8.04 -32.03
CA PRO A 360 -14.35 -7.64 -30.72
C PRO A 360 -14.89 -8.48 -29.55
N VAL A 361 -14.22 -8.44 -28.39
CA VAL A 361 -14.66 -9.17 -27.17
C VAL A 361 -16.06 -8.74 -26.72
N GLY A 362 -16.45 -7.50 -26.99
CA GLY A 362 -17.79 -7.01 -26.72
C GLY A 362 -18.01 -5.64 -27.35
N ASP A 363 -19.05 -4.95 -26.89
CA ASP A 363 -19.35 -3.60 -27.34
C ASP A 363 -18.33 -2.58 -26.81
N ARG A 364 -18.24 -1.43 -27.48
CA ARG A 364 -17.41 -0.32 -27.01
C ARG A 364 -17.89 0.22 -25.67
N GLY A 365 -16.95 0.36 -24.74
CA GLY A 365 -17.19 0.83 -23.37
C GLY A 365 -17.82 -0.21 -22.45
N SER A 366 -18.07 -1.44 -22.92
CA SER A 366 -18.63 -2.51 -22.08
C SER A 366 -17.54 -3.30 -21.37
N VAL A 367 -17.85 -3.75 -20.16
CA VAL A 367 -16.99 -4.65 -19.38
C VAL A 367 -17.41 -6.09 -19.64
N THR A 368 -16.47 -6.93 -20.06
CA THR A 368 -16.71 -8.38 -20.26
C THR A 368 -15.81 -9.17 -19.33
N SER A 369 -16.34 -10.25 -18.75
CA SER A 369 -15.63 -11.07 -17.77
C SER A 369 -15.89 -12.55 -17.96
N GLY A 370 -14.90 -13.37 -17.67
CA GLY A 370 -15.05 -14.83 -17.70
C GLY A 370 -14.91 -15.42 -19.11
N VAL A 371 -14.27 -14.71 -20.04
CA VAL A 371 -14.00 -15.25 -21.38
C VAL A 371 -12.87 -16.26 -21.26
N ALA A 372 -13.13 -17.51 -21.61
CA ALA A 372 -12.10 -18.56 -21.64
C ALA A 372 -11.14 -18.32 -22.81
N LEU A 373 -9.85 -18.29 -22.53
CA LEU A 373 -8.81 -18.00 -23.52
C LEU A 373 -8.27 -19.29 -24.15
N THR A 374 -9.14 -20.06 -24.79
CA THR A 374 -8.75 -21.21 -25.63
C THR A 374 -9.12 -20.95 -27.07
N SER A 375 -8.36 -21.57 -27.98
CA SER A 375 -8.65 -21.48 -29.42
C SER A 375 -10.09 -21.86 -29.74
N GLU A 376 -10.55 -23.02 -29.26
CA GLU A 376 -11.90 -23.55 -29.49
C GLU A 376 -13.00 -22.63 -28.95
N ALA A 377 -12.91 -22.22 -27.67
CA ALA A 377 -13.94 -21.35 -27.07
C ALA A 377 -14.04 -20.00 -27.77
N LEU A 378 -12.91 -19.47 -28.25
CA LEU A 378 -12.86 -18.19 -28.95
C LEU A 378 -13.39 -18.30 -30.38
N THR A 379 -13.08 -19.39 -31.11
CA THR A 379 -13.62 -19.60 -32.45
C THR A 379 -15.12 -19.89 -32.46
N ASP A 380 -15.64 -20.49 -31.39
CA ASP A 380 -17.07 -20.77 -31.24
C ASP A 380 -17.87 -19.53 -30.79
N SER A 381 -17.30 -18.73 -29.89
CA SER A 381 -17.99 -17.59 -29.30
C SER A 381 -17.91 -16.31 -30.14
N TYR A 382 -16.86 -16.14 -30.94
CA TYR A 382 -16.61 -14.92 -31.68
C TYR A 382 -16.50 -15.18 -33.18
N ALA A 383 -17.07 -14.28 -33.98
CA ALA A 383 -16.88 -14.29 -35.42
C ALA A 383 -15.50 -13.74 -35.80
N VAL A 384 -15.03 -14.11 -37.00
CA VAL A 384 -13.85 -13.49 -37.61
C VAL A 384 -14.11 -11.99 -37.78
N ALA A 385 -13.18 -11.18 -37.30
CA ALA A 385 -13.30 -9.74 -37.27
C ALA A 385 -13.29 -9.15 -38.70
N ASP A 386 -14.23 -8.25 -38.96
CA ASP A 386 -14.33 -7.54 -40.23
C ASP A 386 -13.48 -6.26 -40.17
N LEU A 387 -12.37 -6.27 -40.92
CA LEU A 387 -11.42 -5.14 -40.99
C LEU A 387 -12.05 -3.86 -41.55
N SER A 388 -13.16 -3.94 -42.29
CA SER A 388 -13.84 -2.76 -42.82
C SER A 388 -14.65 -2.01 -41.76
N ARG A 389 -15.00 -2.67 -40.65
CA ARG A 389 -15.82 -2.10 -39.58
C ARG A 389 -15.00 -1.38 -38.51
N ASP A 390 -13.71 -1.69 -38.40
CA ASP A 390 -12.82 -1.08 -37.41
C ASP A 390 -11.50 -0.66 -38.05
N GLU A 391 -11.36 0.65 -38.29
CA GLU A 391 -10.16 1.24 -38.90
C GLU A 391 -8.90 0.95 -38.06
N ASP A 392 -9.01 0.90 -36.72
CA ASP A 392 -7.85 0.70 -35.86
C ASP A 392 -7.35 -0.75 -35.92
N LEU A 393 -8.26 -1.71 -36.05
CA LEU A 393 -7.89 -3.09 -36.33
C LEU A 393 -7.21 -3.21 -37.70
N SER A 394 -7.76 -2.54 -38.73
CA SER A 394 -7.14 -2.57 -40.06
C SER A 394 -5.72 -2.01 -40.06
N ARG A 395 -5.47 -0.94 -39.28
CA ARG A 395 -4.15 -0.34 -39.10
C ARG A 395 -3.19 -1.30 -38.40
N TYR A 396 -3.66 -2.00 -37.36
CA TYR A 396 -2.87 -2.99 -36.64
C TYR A 396 -2.44 -4.15 -37.55
N VAL A 397 -3.37 -4.72 -38.32
CA VAL A 397 -3.06 -5.83 -39.23
C VAL A 397 -2.08 -5.41 -40.32
N ALA A 398 -2.29 -4.23 -40.92
CA ALA A 398 -1.34 -3.69 -41.90
C ALA A 398 0.07 -3.49 -41.34
N GLN A 399 0.18 -3.11 -40.06
CA GLN A 399 1.48 -2.96 -39.39
C GLN A 399 2.16 -4.33 -39.16
N LEU A 400 1.41 -5.37 -38.79
CA LEU A 400 1.94 -6.73 -38.68
C LEU A 400 2.45 -7.24 -40.03
N ASP A 401 1.67 -7.09 -41.10
CA ASP A 401 2.05 -7.52 -42.45
C ASP A 401 3.33 -6.81 -42.94
N SER A 402 3.53 -5.55 -42.54
CA SER A 402 4.75 -4.80 -42.87
C SER A 402 5.98 -5.25 -42.09
N THR A 403 5.79 -5.88 -40.92
CA THR A 403 6.89 -6.35 -40.05
C THR A 403 7.37 -7.75 -40.45
N ASP A 404 6.50 -8.57 -41.04
CA ASP A 404 6.82 -9.91 -41.55
C ASP A 404 7.36 -9.92 -43.00
N ALA A 405 7.46 -8.75 -43.65
CA ALA A 405 8.12 -8.64 -44.95
C ALA A 405 9.65 -8.82 -44.76
N PRO A 406 10.29 -9.83 -45.39
CA PRO A 406 11.74 -9.97 -45.31
C PRO A 406 12.40 -8.73 -45.89
N ALA A 407 13.35 -8.15 -45.16
CA ALA A 407 14.22 -7.11 -45.68
C ALA A 407 14.97 -7.69 -46.90
N GLU A 408 14.69 -7.16 -48.10
CA GLU A 408 15.41 -7.49 -49.34
C GLU A 408 16.91 -7.14 -49.27
#